data_AF-A0A7X7UYR3-F1
#
_entry.id   AF-A0A7X7UYR3-F1
#
_cell.length_a   1.000
_cell.length_b   1.000
_cell.length_c   1.000
_cell.angle_alpha   90.00
_cell.angle_beta   90.00
_cell.angle_gamma   90.00
#
_symmetry.space_group_name_H-M   'P 1'
#
loop_
_entity.id
_entity.type
_entity.pdbx_description
1 polymer ?
#
loop_
_entity_poly.entity_id
_entity_poly.type
_entity_poly.pdbx_seq_one_letter_code
_entity_poly.pdbx_strand_id
1 'polypeptide(L)'
;MLNIYNYMPYLDFEEMTYIQNLTKDFTEEQLRQFASIYGPRRKDPQMILITALIGFLGISGIHRFILGQIGMGILYFFTAGLCFIGTIVDLVNYKKFTFEANMKAIHETLTIIKHSV
;
A
#
# COMPACT_ATOMS: atom_id res chain seq x y z
N MET A 1 -9.75 11.59 21.97
CA MET A 1 -9.34 11.49 20.56
C MET A 1 -9.54 10.04 20.15
N LEU A 2 -10.19 9.78 19.03
CA LEU A 2 -10.40 8.42 18.53
C LEU A 2 -9.08 7.86 18.03
N ASN A 3 -8.76 6.62 18.38
CA ASN A 3 -7.52 5.97 17.98
C ASN A 3 -7.79 4.94 16.89
N ILE A 4 -7.16 5.10 15.73
CA ILE A 4 -7.30 4.17 14.61
C ILE A 4 -6.82 2.75 14.95
N TYR A 5 -5.91 2.60 15.91
CA TYR A 5 -5.40 1.31 16.38
C TYR A 5 -6.51 0.33 16.82
N ASN A 6 -7.59 0.86 17.40
CA ASN A 6 -8.73 0.05 17.85
C ASN A 6 -9.48 -0.62 16.69
N TYR A 7 -9.36 -0.08 15.47
CA TYR A 7 -10.03 -0.57 14.28
C TYR A 7 -9.08 -1.34 13.36
N MET A 8 -7.80 -0.95 13.33
CA MET A 8 -6.77 -1.59 12.50
C MET A 8 -5.48 -1.80 13.31
N PRO A 9 -5.41 -2.84 14.14
CA PRO A 9 -4.29 -3.08 15.05
C PRO A 9 -2.99 -3.54 14.35
N TYR A 10 -3.07 -3.86 13.06
CA TYR A 10 -1.98 -4.38 12.23
C TYR A 10 -1.28 -3.31 11.38
N LEU A 11 -1.62 -2.03 11.56
CA LEU A 11 -0.94 -0.93 10.89
C LEU A 11 0.49 -0.78 11.37
N ASP A 12 1.39 -0.45 10.46
CA ASP A 12 2.74 -0.06 10.84
C ASP A 12 2.71 1.31 11.54
N PHE A 13 3.71 1.62 12.37
CA PHE A 13 3.70 2.84 13.19
C PHE A 13 3.62 4.12 12.34
N GLU A 14 4.36 4.16 11.24
CA GLU A 14 4.37 5.29 10.30
C GLU A 14 3.00 5.48 9.65
N GLU A 15 2.40 4.39 9.18
CA GLU A 15 1.07 4.37 8.54
C GLU A 15 -0.04 4.76 9.53
N MET A 16 0.02 4.23 10.75
CA MET A 16 -0.90 4.57 11.83
C MET A 16 -0.85 6.05 12.17
N THR A 17 0.36 6.59 12.37
CA THR A 17 0.56 8.01 12.70
C THR A 17 0.05 8.90 11.57
N TYR A 18 0.30 8.51 10.32
CA TYR A 18 -0.18 9.23 9.15
C TYR A 18 -1.72 9.27 9.09
N ILE A 19 -2.39 8.12 9.23
CA ILE A 19 -3.86 8.06 9.23
C ILE A 19 -4.43 8.85 10.40
N GLN A 20 -3.88 8.66 11.60
CA GLN A 20 -4.33 9.33 12.82
C GLN A 20 -4.32 10.86 12.68
N ASN A 21 -3.31 11.41 12.01
CA ASN A 21 -3.22 12.85 11.74
C ASN A 21 -4.29 13.33 10.75
N LEU A 22 -4.61 12.53 9.73
CA LEU A 22 -5.61 12.86 8.71
C LEU A 22 -7.06 12.68 9.19
N THR A 23 -7.28 11.76 10.13
CA THR A 23 -8.61 11.44 10.68
C THR A 23 -8.82 12.03 12.07
N LYS A 24 -8.00 13.01 12.49
CA LYS A 24 -8.07 13.61 13.83
C LYS A 24 -9.44 14.23 14.17
N ASP A 25 -10.12 14.75 13.14
CA ASP A 25 -11.41 15.45 13.24
C ASP A 25 -12.60 14.54 12.88
N PHE A 26 -12.37 13.24 12.64
CA PHE A 26 -13.43 12.31 12.27
C PHE A 26 -14.29 11.95 13.47
N THR A 27 -15.58 11.73 13.22
CA THR A 27 -16.49 11.07 14.16
C THR A 27 -16.19 9.56 14.24
N GLU A 28 -16.74 8.88 15.25
CA GLU A 28 -16.58 7.42 15.33
C GLU A 28 -17.13 6.68 14.12
N GLU A 29 -18.24 7.17 13.57
CA GLU A 29 -18.88 6.58 12.40
C GLU A 29 -18.01 6.77 11.15
N GLN A 30 -17.48 7.99 10.94
CA GLN A 30 -16.54 8.27 9.86
C GLN A 30 -15.27 7.43 9.98
N LEU A 31 -14.76 7.22 11.19
CA LEU A 31 -13.57 6.40 11.42
C LEU A 31 -13.83 4.91 11.19
N ARG A 32 -15.00 4.40 11.61
CA ARG A 32 -15.45 3.03 11.31
C ARG A 32 -15.60 2.80 9.81
N GLN A 33 -16.23 3.75 9.11
CA GLN A 33 -16.38 3.71 7.66
C GLN A 33 -15.03 3.81 6.94
N PHE A 34 -14.12 4.62 7.45
CA PHE A 34 -12.75 4.67 6.94
C PHE A 34 -12.06 3.31 7.04
N ALA A 35 -12.07 2.69 8.23
CA ALA A 35 -11.44 1.39 8.41
C ALA A 35 -12.04 0.30 7.52
N SER A 36 -13.37 0.30 7.31
CA SER A 36 -14.04 -0.70 6.47
C SER A 36 -13.74 -0.54 4.97
N ILE A 37 -13.55 0.69 4.49
CA ILE A 37 -13.20 0.95 3.08
C ILE A 37 -11.70 0.79 2.84
N TYR A 38 -10.87 1.28 3.76
CA TYR A 38 -9.41 1.27 3.62
C TYR A 38 -8.80 -0.12 3.83
N GLY A 39 -9.26 -0.86 4.84
CA GLY A 39 -8.68 -2.15 5.24
C GLY A 39 -8.47 -3.12 4.06
N PRO A 40 -9.50 -3.39 3.23
CA PRO A 40 -9.37 -4.29 2.06
C PRO A 40 -8.48 -3.74 0.94
N ARG A 41 -8.30 -2.41 0.85
CA ARG A 41 -7.49 -1.76 -0.20
C ARG A 41 -6.01 -1.68 0.15
N ARG A 42 -5.70 -1.71 1.45
CA ARG A 42 -4.34 -1.70 1.97
C ARG A 42 -3.54 -2.87 1.39
N LYS A 43 -2.34 -2.57 0.90
CA LYS A 43 -1.35 -3.55 0.47
C LYS A 43 -0.48 -3.93 1.65
N ASP A 44 -0.30 -5.24 1.84
CA ASP A 44 0.61 -5.78 2.85
C ASP A 44 2.06 -5.76 2.31
N PRO A 45 3.01 -5.09 3.00
CA PRO A 45 4.42 -5.10 2.60
C PRO A 45 5.01 -6.50 2.47
N GLN A 46 4.58 -7.46 3.29
CA GLN A 46 5.08 -8.84 3.21
C GLN A 46 4.65 -9.52 1.91
N MET A 47 3.42 -9.29 1.45
CA MET A 47 2.95 -9.82 0.17
C MET A 47 3.72 -9.22 -1.01
N ILE A 48 4.05 -7.92 -0.96
CA ILE A 48 4.89 -7.27 -1.98
C ILE A 48 6.31 -7.86 -1.98
N LEU A 49 6.89 -8.10 -0.81
CA LEU A 49 8.19 -8.73 -0.69
C LEU A 49 8.20 -10.15 -1.27
N ILE A 50 7.22 -10.98 -0.90
CA ILE A 50 7.10 -12.36 -1.38
C ILE A 50 6.94 -12.39 -2.90
N THR A 51 6.08 -11.53 -3.46
CA THR A 51 5.89 -11.44 -4.91
C THR A 51 7.12 -10.92 -5.66
N ALA A 52 7.89 -10.01 -5.06
CA ALA A 52 9.17 -9.58 -5.60
C ALA A 52 10.22 -10.71 -5.58
N LEU A 53 10.25 -11.54 -4.54
CA LEU A 53 11.13 -12.72 -4.44
C LEU A 53 10.78 -13.78 -5.49
N ILE A 54 9.48 -14.05 -5.71
CA ILE A 54 9.02 -14.94 -6.78
C ILE A 54 9.47 -14.42 -8.17
N GLY A 55 9.65 -13.10 -8.31
CA GLY A 55 10.21 -12.49 -9.51
C GLY A 55 11.57 -13.03 -9.94
N PHE A 56 12.37 -13.58 -9.02
CA PHE A 56 13.65 -14.24 -9.34
C PHE A 56 13.48 -15.61 -10.01
N LEU A 57 12.30 -16.25 -9.88
CA LEU A 57 12.01 -17.56 -10.49
C LEU A 57 11.58 -17.48 -11.96
N GLY A 58 11.70 -16.30 -12.58
CA GLY A 58 11.43 -16.07 -14.00
C GLY A 58 10.17 -15.25 -14.30
N ILE A 59 9.36 -14.91 -13.29
CA ILE A 59 8.15 -14.09 -13.46
C ILE A 59 8.33 -12.71 -12.81
N SER A 60 9.27 -11.91 -13.35
CA SER A 60 9.58 -10.59 -12.81
C SER A 60 8.52 -9.53 -13.16
N GLY A 61 8.27 -8.61 -12.23
CA GLY A 61 7.40 -7.44 -12.44
C GLY A 61 5.99 -7.55 -11.87
N ILE A 62 5.54 -8.71 -11.37
CA ILE A 62 4.19 -8.87 -10.78
C ILE A 62 3.95 -7.90 -9.63
N HIS A 63 4.92 -7.77 -8.72
CA HIS A 63 4.83 -6.88 -7.57
C HIS A 63 4.60 -5.41 -7.98
N ARG A 64 5.15 -4.96 -9.12
CA ARG A 64 4.91 -3.62 -9.67
C ARG A 64 3.47 -3.43 -10.15
N PHE A 65 2.85 -4.46 -10.73
CA PHE A 65 1.43 -4.42 -11.08
C PHE A 65 0.54 -4.34 -9.85
N ILE A 66 0.87 -5.08 -8.77
CA ILE A 66 0.11 -5.03 -7.50
C ILE A 66 0.15 -3.64 -6.88
N LEU A 67 1.29 -2.94 -7.01
CA LEU A 67 1.49 -1.56 -6.56
C LEU A 67 0.83 -0.51 -7.46
N GLY A 68 0.18 -0.91 -8.57
CA GLY A 68 -0.43 0.00 -9.54
C GLY A 68 0.56 0.70 -10.47
N GLN A 69 1.83 0.29 -10.47
CA GLN A 69 2.88 0.84 -11.31
C GLN A 69 2.98 0.06 -12.64
N ILE A 70 1.91 0.14 -13.45
CA ILE A 70 1.72 -0.67 -14.66
C ILE A 70 2.89 -0.49 -15.66
N GLY A 71 3.35 0.74 -15.88
CA GLY A 71 4.48 1.02 -16.78
C GLY A 71 5.78 0.32 -16.35
N MET A 72 6.09 0.36 -15.05
CA MET A 72 7.26 -0.35 -14.50
C MET A 72 7.11 -1.86 -14.56
N GLY A 73 5.89 -2.38 -14.34
CA GLY A 73 5.60 -3.81 -14.47
C GLY A 73 5.83 -4.32 -15.88
N ILE A 74 5.35 -3.59 -16.90
CA ILE A 74 5.58 -3.92 -18.32
C ILE A 74 7.07 -3.88 -18.65
N LEU A 75 7.78 -2.84 -18.20
CA LEU A 75 9.22 -2.73 -18.39
C LEU A 75 9.96 -3.94 -17.80
N TYR A 76 9.64 -4.33 -16.56
CA TYR A 76 10.24 -5.48 -15.90
C TYR A 76 9.91 -6.80 -16.61
N PHE A 77 8.70 -6.94 -17.14
CA PHE A 77 8.31 -8.14 -17.88
C PHE A 77 9.15 -8.34 -19.16
N PHE A 78 9.33 -7.29 -19.97
CA PHE A 78 10.10 -7.37 -21.22
C PHE A 78 11.63 -7.41 -21.03
N THR A 79 12.11 -7.04 -19.84
CA THR A 79 13.55 -6.97 -19.52
C THR A 79 13.99 -8.00 -18.47
N ALA A 80 13.12 -8.96 -18.13
CA ALA A 80 13.33 -9.93 -17.06
C ALA A 80 13.75 -9.29 -15.71
N GLY A 81 13.05 -8.24 -15.29
CA GLY A 81 13.31 -7.49 -14.06
C GLY A 81 14.47 -6.50 -14.14
N LEU A 82 14.92 -6.17 -15.35
CA LEU A 82 16.18 -5.48 -15.67
C LEU A 82 17.41 -6.19 -15.07
N CYS A 83 17.70 -7.40 -15.58
CA CYS A 83 18.86 -8.23 -15.24
C CYS A 83 19.03 -8.49 -13.73
N PHE A 84 17.93 -8.74 -13.00
CA PHE A 84 17.88 -8.94 -11.55
C PHE A 84 18.23 -7.74 -10.66
N ILE A 85 18.97 -6.74 -11.18
CA ILE A 85 19.31 -5.52 -10.44
C ILE A 85 18.04 -4.77 -10.03
N GLY A 86 17.08 -4.65 -10.94
CA GLY A 86 15.79 -4.02 -10.64
C GLY A 86 15.05 -4.73 -9.51
N THR A 87 15.02 -6.07 -9.53
CA THR A 87 14.41 -6.86 -8.45
C THR A 87 15.13 -6.67 -7.11
N ILE A 88 16.46 -6.55 -7.09
CA ILE A 88 17.22 -6.27 -5.86
C ILE A 88 16.87 -4.89 -5.29
N VAL A 89 16.81 -3.86 -6.13
CA VAL A 89 16.39 -2.51 -5.71
C VAL A 89 14.98 -2.56 -5.12
N ASP A 90 14.10 -3.39 -5.68
CA ASP A 90 12.73 -3.55 -5.20
C ASP A 90 12.67 -4.28 -3.86
N LEU A 91 13.51 -5.28 -3.63
CA LEU A 91 13.63 -5.94 -2.32
C LEU A 91 14.12 -5.00 -1.21
N VAL A 92 14.95 -4.00 -1.53
CA VAL A 92 15.38 -3.00 -0.55
C VAL A 92 14.29 -1.96 -0.30
N ASN A 93 13.56 -1.57 -1.34
CA ASN A 93 12.59 -0.47 -1.30
C ASN A 93 11.12 -0.91 -1.14
N TYR A 94 10.83 -2.21 -0.98
CA TYR A 94 9.46 -2.73 -0.98
C TYR A 94 8.55 -2.04 0.04
N LYS A 95 9.05 -1.74 1.25
CA LYS A 95 8.28 -1.05 2.30
C LYS A 95 7.86 0.34 1.83
N LYS A 96 8.81 1.09 1.26
CA LYS A 96 8.57 2.44 0.73
C LYS A 96 7.53 2.41 -0.40
N PHE A 97 7.69 1.50 -1.36
CA PHE A 97 6.72 1.39 -2.46
C PHE A 97 5.32 0.98 -1.97
N THR A 98 5.26 0.07 -0.98
CA THR A 98 4.00 -0.33 -0.37
C THR A 98 3.35 0.83 0.36
N PHE A 99 4.13 1.60 1.11
CA PHE A 99 3.66 2.78 1.81
C PHE A 99 3.11 3.82 0.83
N GLU A 100 3.83 4.13 -0.26
CA GLU A 100 3.36 5.05 -1.32
C GLU A 100 2.02 4.60 -1.93
N ALA A 101 1.87 3.30 -2.22
CA ALA A 101 0.61 2.74 -2.73
C ALA A 101 -0.53 2.87 -1.69
N ASN A 102 -0.22 2.62 -0.41
CA ASN A 102 -1.18 2.75 0.69
C ASN A 102 -1.59 4.22 0.93
N MET A 103 -0.66 5.18 0.84
CA MET A 103 -0.96 6.62 0.92
C MET A 103 -1.99 7.03 -0.13
N LYS A 104 -1.82 6.53 -1.37
CA LYS A 104 -2.78 6.78 -2.44
C LYS A 104 -4.17 6.22 -2.08
N ALA A 105 -4.24 4.99 -1.59
CA ALA A 105 -5.49 4.36 -1.15
C ALA A 105 -6.16 5.09 0.03
N ILE A 106 -5.37 5.63 0.97
CA ILE A 106 -5.87 6.46 2.07
C ILE A 106 -6.52 7.73 1.51
N HIS A 107 -5.84 8.46 0.64
CA HIS A 107 -6.38 9.68 0.05
C HIS A 107 -7.67 9.44 -0.73
N GLU A 108 -7.72 8.38 -1.54
CA GLU A 108 -8.94 7.97 -2.24
C GLU A 108 -10.09 7.68 -1.25
N THR A 109 -9.80 6.99 -0.15
CA THR A 109 -10.79 6.67 0.88
C THR A 109 -11.27 7.93 1.62
N LEU A 110 -10.37 8.86 1.93
CA LEU A 110 -10.72 10.14 2.55
C LEU A 110 -11.64 10.97 1.65
N THR A 111 -11.36 10.99 0.34
CA THR A 111 -12.22 11.68 -0.63
C THR A 111 -13.63 11.05 -0.64
N ILE A 112 -13.74 9.71 -0.64
CA ILE A 112 -15.04 9.03 -0.60
C ILE A 112 -15.84 9.43 0.64
N ILE A 113 -15.22 9.44 1.82
CA ILE A 113 -15.92 9.76 3.08
C ILE A 113 -16.32 11.22 3.14
N LYS A 114 -15.45 12.14 2.70
CA LYS A 114 -15.75 13.58 2.69
C LYS A 114 -16.88 13.95 1.72
N HIS A 115 -17.11 13.16 0.68
CA HIS A 115 -18.24 13.35 -0.25
C HIS A 115 -19.52 12.60 0.18
N SER A 116 -19.42 11.67 1.13
CA SER A 116 -20.56 10.90 1.64
C SER A 116 -21.30 11.59 2.79
N VAL A 117 -20.80 12.75 3.23
CA VAL A 117 -21.32 13.55 4.35
C VAL A 117 -21.77 14.91 3.85
#